data_AF-A0A1G1PCA1-F1
#
_entry.id   AF-A0A1G1PCA1-F1
#
_cell.length_a   1.000
_cell.length_b   1.000
_cell.length_c   1.000
_cell.angle_alpha   90.00
_cell.angle_beta   90.00
_cell.angle_gamma   90.00
#
_symmetry.space_group_name_H-M   'P 1'
#
loop_
_entity.id
_entity.type
_entity.pdbx_description
1 polymer ?
#
loop_
_entity_poly.entity_id
_entity_poly.type
_entity_poly.pdbx_seq_one_letter_code
_entity_poly.pdbx_strand_id
1 'polypeptide(L)'
;MQAPDAKVEGCETCHGPGSLHVEQGGGRGVGGIKNPRKDPNACFTCHLEKKAEFKLQHHHPVLEGKMSCTDCHSAHGTEVRPWSSTSLEDVNEACFKCHKDQRGPFVWEHEALREGCTTCHKVHGSIHEKMLVSRDSNLCLRCHTQTNFPTIGSRSHSTSLYQGTCFSAGCHTGVHGSNFDEHLRY
;
A
#
# COMPACT_ATOMS: atom_id res chain seq x y z
N MET A 1 34.05 29.29 5.35
CA MET A 1 33.09 29.05 4.27
C MET A 1 31.76 28.67 4.93
N GLN A 2 30.84 29.61 5.01
CA GLN A 2 29.53 29.42 5.65
C GLN A 2 28.72 28.47 4.77
N ALA A 3 28.22 27.37 5.34
CA ALA A 3 27.23 26.54 4.67
C ALA A 3 26.00 27.42 4.37
N PRO A 4 25.40 27.34 3.16
CA PRO A 4 24.20 28.10 2.86
C PRO A 4 23.08 27.68 3.81
N ASP A 5 22.44 28.67 4.42
CA ASP A 5 21.30 28.50 5.31
C ASP A 5 20.25 27.62 4.63
N ALA A 6 20.05 26.40 5.15
CA ALA A 6 18.87 25.62 4.82
C ALA A 6 17.66 26.41 5.32
N LYS A 7 16.93 27.05 4.39
CA LYS A 7 15.63 27.68 4.69
C LYS A 7 14.82 26.65 5.48
N VAL A 8 14.39 27.03 6.68
CA VAL A 8 13.39 26.28 7.41
C VAL A 8 12.10 26.38 6.58
N GLU A 9 11.88 25.36 5.76
CA GLU A 9 10.62 25.04 5.10
C GLU A 9 9.62 24.71 6.22
N GLY A 10 9.00 25.75 6.79
CA GLY A 10 8.08 25.66 7.93
C GLY A 10 6.74 25.03 7.55
N CYS A 11 5.69 25.31 8.34
CA CYS A 11 4.33 24.80 8.09
C CYS A 11 3.84 25.05 6.66
N GLU A 12 4.35 26.11 6.01
CA GLU A 12 3.92 26.58 4.69
C GLU A 12 4.25 25.64 3.54
N THR A 13 5.23 24.75 3.70
CA THR A 13 5.58 23.77 2.65
C THR A 13 4.44 22.81 2.37
N CYS A 14 3.72 22.41 3.42
CA CYS A 14 2.57 21.52 3.31
C CYS A 14 1.25 22.30 3.32
N HIS A 15 1.20 23.40 4.08
CA HIS A 15 -0.04 24.13 4.32
C HIS A 15 -0.20 25.41 3.51
N GLY A 16 0.79 25.84 2.73
CA GLY A 16 0.74 27.12 2.02
C GLY A 16 1.02 28.34 2.91
N PRO A 17 1.08 29.55 2.32
CA PRO A 17 1.59 30.74 3.01
C PRO A 17 0.64 31.23 4.11
N GLY A 18 1.10 31.18 5.36
CA GLY A 18 0.32 31.57 6.53
C GLY A 18 0.17 33.09 6.68
N SER A 19 1.19 33.86 6.28
CA SER A 19 1.15 35.33 6.32
C SER A 19 0.03 35.88 5.44
N LEU A 20 -0.07 35.41 4.19
CA LEU A 20 -1.13 35.81 3.26
C LEU A 20 -2.52 35.40 3.74
N HIS A 21 -2.63 34.27 4.44
CA HIS A 21 -3.88 33.84 5.05
C HIS A 21 -4.38 34.84 6.10
N VAL A 22 -3.49 35.30 6.97
CA VAL A 22 -3.83 36.28 8.01
C VAL A 22 -4.11 37.66 7.41
N GLU A 23 -3.27 38.14 6.49
CA GLU A 23 -3.41 39.46 5.85
C GLU A 23 -4.73 39.62 5.09
N GLN A 24 -5.23 38.54 4.48
CA GLN A 24 -6.49 38.55 3.73
C GLN A 24 -7.73 38.35 4.63
N GLY A 25 -7.58 38.42 5.94
CA GLY A 25 -8.68 38.37 6.92
C GLY A 25 -8.99 36.98 7.48
N GLY A 26 -8.21 35.95 7.11
CA GLY A 26 -8.41 34.58 7.58
C GLY A 26 -9.70 33.91 7.04
N GLY A 27 -9.86 32.62 7.33
CA GLY A 27 -11.03 31.84 6.92
C GLY A 27 -10.79 30.82 5.81
N ARG A 28 -11.80 29.99 5.53
CA ARG A 28 -11.65 28.82 4.66
C ARG A 28 -11.42 29.24 3.20
N GLY A 29 -10.28 28.84 2.63
CA GLY A 29 -9.91 29.14 1.25
C GLY A 29 -9.20 30.49 1.03
N VAL A 30 -8.92 31.22 2.11
CA VAL A 30 -8.28 32.54 2.07
C VAL A 30 -6.75 32.41 2.14
N GLY A 31 -6.04 33.25 1.38
CA GLY A 31 -4.57 33.35 1.40
C GLY A 31 -3.81 32.09 1.00
N GLY A 32 -4.42 31.19 0.24
CA GLY A 32 -3.72 30.03 -0.33
C GLY A 32 -3.38 28.92 0.67
N ILE A 33 -3.96 28.94 1.87
CA ILE A 33 -3.79 27.85 2.84
C ILE A 33 -4.42 26.56 2.30
N LYS A 34 -3.69 25.45 2.38
CA LYS A 34 -4.07 24.12 1.89
C LYS A 34 -4.17 23.15 3.05
N ASN A 35 -5.09 22.19 2.91
CA ASN A 35 -5.17 21.04 3.79
C ASN A 35 -4.63 19.81 3.05
N PRO A 36 -3.46 19.27 3.42
CA PRO A 36 -2.88 18.08 2.81
C PRO A 36 -3.80 16.85 2.78
N ARG A 37 -4.77 16.75 3.71
CA ARG A 37 -5.78 15.68 3.69
C ARG A 37 -6.72 15.77 2.48
N LYS A 38 -6.92 16.95 1.91
CA LYS A 38 -7.85 17.20 0.79
C LYS A 38 -7.17 17.37 -0.55
N ASP A 39 -5.88 17.69 -0.57
CA ASP A 39 -5.11 17.89 -1.78
C ASP A 39 -3.81 17.07 -1.74
N PRO A 40 -3.74 15.95 -2.48
CA PRO A 40 -2.54 15.12 -2.48
C PRO A 40 -1.34 15.82 -3.14
N ASN A 41 -1.54 16.95 -3.84
CA ASN A 41 -0.42 17.73 -4.39
C ASN A 41 0.49 18.32 -3.30
N ALA A 42 -0.02 18.51 -2.08
CA ALA A 42 0.81 18.88 -0.94
C ALA A 42 1.92 17.84 -0.69
N CYS A 43 1.65 16.56 -0.95
CA CYS A 43 2.62 15.47 -0.84
C CYS A 43 3.40 15.27 -2.16
N PHE A 44 2.70 15.29 -3.28
CA PHE A 44 3.29 14.99 -4.59
C PHE A 44 4.25 16.04 -5.12
N THR A 45 4.33 17.21 -4.50
CA THR A 45 5.36 18.20 -4.83
C THR A 45 6.76 17.62 -4.60
N CYS A 46 6.93 16.79 -3.56
CA CYS A 46 8.20 16.13 -3.24
C CYS A 46 8.15 14.61 -3.51
N HIS A 47 7.05 13.94 -3.22
CA HIS A 47 6.89 12.48 -3.40
C HIS A 47 6.49 12.11 -4.84
N LEU A 48 7.35 12.45 -5.80
CA LEU A 48 7.10 12.30 -7.23
C LEU A 48 6.98 10.83 -7.67
N GLU A 49 7.76 9.94 -7.06
CA GLU A 49 7.64 8.51 -7.33
C GLU A 49 6.25 8.00 -6.95
N LYS A 50 5.72 8.43 -5.79
CA LYS A 50 4.40 7.99 -5.32
C LYS A 50 3.29 8.58 -6.19
N LYS A 51 3.46 9.81 -6.66
CA LYS A 51 2.61 10.40 -7.72
C LYS A 51 2.56 9.53 -8.97
N ALA A 52 3.69 8.95 -9.39
CA ALA A 52 3.74 8.06 -10.54
C ALA A 52 3.07 6.70 -10.26
N GLU A 53 3.28 6.13 -9.08
CA GLU A 53 2.63 4.87 -8.66
C GLU A 53 1.10 4.98 -8.66
N PHE A 54 0.55 6.07 -8.13
CA PHE A 54 -0.89 6.33 -8.14
C PHE A 54 -1.48 6.57 -9.53
N LYS A 55 -0.66 6.74 -10.57
CA LYS A 55 -1.13 6.82 -11.97
C LYS A 55 -1.18 5.47 -12.68
N LEU A 56 -0.74 4.39 -12.03
CA LEU A 56 -0.76 3.05 -12.60
C LEU A 56 -2.19 2.51 -12.67
N GLN A 57 -2.41 1.47 -13.47
CA GLN A 57 -3.74 0.89 -13.71
C GLN A 57 -4.46 0.47 -12.44
N HIS A 58 -3.74 -0.16 -11.50
CA HIS A 58 -4.29 -0.59 -10.22
C HIS A 58 -3.67 0.24 -9.11
N HIS A 59 -4.47 1.06 -8.44
CA HIS A 59 -4.02 1.90 -7.35
C HIS A 59 -5.16 2.13 -6.36
N HIS A 60 -4.78 2.57 -5.18
CA HIS A 60 -5.69 3.08 -4.18
C HIS A 60 -6.24 4.44 -4.64
N PRO A 61 -7.55 4.75 -4.48
CA PRO A 61 -8.22 5.87 -5.16
C PRO A 61 -7.92 7.27 -4.59
N VAL A 62 -6.64 7.62 -4.46
CA VAL A 62 -6.16 8.93 -3.99
C VAL A 62 -6.39 10.01 -5.04
N LEU A 63 -6.17 9.71 -6.32
CA LEU A 63 -6.35 10.70 -7.40
C LEU A 63 -7.83 11.00 -7.66
N GLU A 64 -8.71 10.04 -7.37
CA GLU A 64 -10.16 10.17 -7.43
C GLU A 64 -10.74 10.90 -6.20
N GLY A 65 -9.90 11.26 -5.22
CA GLY A 65 -10.30 11.99 -4.02
C GLY A 65 -11.16 11.17 -3.05
N LYS A 66 -11.19 9.84 -3.19
CA LYS A 66 -11.93 8.94 -2.29
C LYS A 66 -11.13 8.56 -1.05
N MET A 67 -9.82 8.82 -1.08
CA MET A 67 -8.91 8.66 0.05
C MET A 67 -7.75 9.65 -0.05
N SER A 68 -6.99 9.75 1.02
CA SER A 68 -5.88 10.68 1.18
C SER A 68 -4.64 9.95 1.68
N CYS A 69 -3.47 10.56 1.47
CA CYS A 69 -2.21 10.09 2.04
C CYS A 69 -2.32 9.91 3.57
N THR A 70 -3.07 10.79 4.24
CA THR A 70 -3.23 10.81 5.70
C THR A 70 -4.16 9.76 6.27
N ASP A 71 -4.86 8.99 5.42
CA ASP A 71 -5.62 7.84 5.90
C ASP A 71 -4.70 6.67 6.30
N CYS A 72 -3.47 6.67 5.77
CA CYS A 72 -2.43 5.69 6.10
C CYS A 72 -1.19 6.30 6.79
N HIS A 73 -0.81 7.54 6.45
CA HIS A 73 0.42 8.17 6.95
C HIS A 73 0.14 9.31 7.95
N SER A 74 0.98 9.44 8.98
CA SER A 74 0.97 10.59 9.87
C SER A 74 2.01 11.62 9.44
N ALA A 75 1.57 12.75 8.88
CA ALA A 75 2.44 13.85 8.46
C ALA A 75 2.99 14.68 9.64
N HIS A 76 2.40 14.55 10.84
CA HIS A 76 2.84 15.20 12.08
C HIS A 76 3.39 14.18 13.10
N GLY A 77 3.70 12.97 12.65
CA GLY A 77 4.23 11.91 13.53
C GLY A 77 5.59 12.29 14.12
N THR A 78 5.86 11.81 15.32
CA THR A 78 7.14 12.02 16.02
C THR A 78 8.29 11.21 15.42
N GLU A 79 8.00 10.21 14.59
CA GLU A 79 8.98 9.42 13.85
C GLU A 79 8.73 9.47 12.33
N VAL A 80 9.75 9.88 11.58
CA VAL A 80 9.76 9.84 10.11
C VAL A 80 10.30 8.49 9.65
N ARG A 81 9.42 7.49 9.53
CA ARG A 81 9.75 6.20 8.89
C ARG A 81 9.25 6.18 7.45
N PRO A 82 9.83 5.37 6.53
CA PRO A 82 9.28 5.15 5.20
C PRO A 82 7.81 4.68 5.22
N TRP A 83 7.42 4.06 6.34
CA TRP A 83 6.07 3.66 6.71
C TRP A 83 5.58 4.48 7.91
N SER A 84 5.65 5.81 7.82
CA SER A 84 5.38 6.74 8.92
C SER A 84 3.94 6.67 9.43
N SER A 85 3.65 5.66 10.24
CA SER A 85 2.86 5.76 11.48
C SER A 85 2.81 4.49 12.32
N THR A 86 3.47 3.39 11.95
CA THR A 86 3.21 2.11 12.64
C THR A 86 4.43 1.18 12.68
N SER A 87 4.66 0.50 13.81
CA SER A 87 5.55 -0.68 13.87
C SER A 87 5.10 -1.75 12.85
N LEU A 88 5.89 -2.80 12.61
CA LEU A 88 5.51 -3.86 11.64
C LEU A 88 4.14 -4.52 11.96
N GLU A 89 3.80 -4.67 13.24
CA GLU A 89 2.48 -5.18 13.69
C GLU A 89 1.32 -4.23 13.37
N ASP A 90 1.65 -2.98 13.14
CA ASP A 90 0.76 -1.83 13.20
C ASP A 90 0.47 -1.39 11.72
N VAL A 91 1.34 -1.78 10.76
CA VAL A 91 1.09 -1.62 9.31
C VAL A 91 -0.11 -2.45 8.84
N ASN A 92 -0.23 -3.71 9.26
CA ASN A 92 -1.39 -4.54 8.92
C ASN A 92 -2.69 -3.97 9.52
N GLU A 93 -2.62 -3.43 10.74
CA GLU A 93 -3.75 -2.75 11.37
C GLU A 93 -4.25 -1.56 10.56
N ALA A 94 -3.34 -0.78 9.95
CA ALA A 94 -3.72 0.29 9.03
C ALA A 94 -4.52 -0.25 7.83
N CYS A 95 -4.13 -1.39 7.27
CA CYS A 95 -4.89 -2.06 6.20
C CYS A 95 -6.27 -2.50 6.67
N PHE A 96 -6.38 -3.09 7.87
CA PHE A 96 -7.62 -3.66 8.41
C PHE A 96 -8.67 -2.61 8.80
N LYS A 97 -8.31 -1.33 8.92
CA LYS A 97 -9.31 -0.24 9.05
C LYS A 97 -10.36 -0.28 7.94
N CYS A 98 -9.93 -0.65 6.73
CA CYS A 98 -10.79 -0.78 5.55
C CYS A 98 -10.94 -2.25 5.10
N HIS A 99 -9.87 -3.05 5.11
CA HIS A 99 -9.84 -4.43 4.62
C HIS A 99 -10.14 -5.46 5.72
N LYS A 100 -11.25 -5.28 6.43
CA LYS A 100 -11.60 -6.08 7.63
C LYS A 100 -11.67 -7.58 7.37
N ASP A 101 -12.17 -7.97 6.20
CA ASP A 101 -12.33 -9.38 5.83
C ASP A 101 -10.99 -10.12 5.73
N GLN A 102 -9.88 -9.40 5.52
CA GLN A 102 -8.54 -10.00 5.40
C GLN A 102 -7.84 -10.19 6.75
N ARG A 103 -8.44 -9.69 7.85
CA ARG A 103 -7.89 -9.83 9.21
C ARG A 103 -8.02 -11.26 9.74
N GLY A 104 -9.01 -12.01 9.27
CA GLY A 104 -9.41 -13.27 9.88
C GLY A 104 -10.26 -13.06 11.16
N PRO A 105 -10.33 -14.05 12.06
CA PRO A 105 -9.51 -15.27 12.06
C PRO A 105 -9.85 -16.21 10.91
N PHE A 106 -8.81 -16.86 10.38
CA PHE A 106 -8.94 -17.97 9.45
C PHE A 106 -8.62 -19.27 10.18
N VAL A 107 -9.39 -20.34 9.94
CA VAL A 107 -9.04 -21.71 10.40
C VAL A 107 -7.68 -22.11 9.84
N TRP A 108 -7.42 -21.73 8.60
CA TRP A 108 -6.19 -21.97 7.87
C TRP A 108 -5.65 -20.65 7.33
N GLU A 109 -4.87 -19.94 8.13
CA GLU A 109 -4.18 -18.70 7.76
C GLU A 109 -3.07 -18.95 6.72
N HIS A 110 -2.91 -18.06 5.74
CA HIS A 110 -1.69 -18.03 4.93
C HIS A 110 -0.57 -17.38 5.77
N GLU A 111 0.46 -18.14 6.15
CA GLU A 111 1.52 -17.68 7.07
C GLU A 111 2.17 -16.35 6.65
N ALA A 112 2.36 -16.11 5.35
CA ALA A 112 2.87 -14.83 4.84
C ALA A 112 2.07 -13.58 5.24
N LEU A 113 0.82 -13.69 5.71
CA LEU A 113 0.11 -12.55 6.30
C LEU A 113 0.84 -11.98 7.53
N ARG A 114 1.57 -12.82 8.26
CA ARG A 114 2.39 -12.40 9.41
C ARG A 114 3.63 -11.60 9.00
N GLU A 115 4.11 -11.78 7.77
CA GLU A 115 5.20 -10.97 7.20
C GLU A 115 4.72 -9.58 6.78
N GLY A 116 3.40 -9.41 6.58
CA GLY A 116 2.74 -8.15 6.28
C GLY A 116 2.13 -8.09 4.89
N CYS A 117 1.07 -7.30 4.73
CA CYS A 117 0.34 -7.18 3.46
C CYS A 117 1.25 -6.72 2.29
N THR A 118 2.31 -5.96 2.60
CA THR A 118 3.21 -5.35 1.63
C THR A 118 4.23 -6.32 1.03
N THR A 119 4.34 -7.53 1.58
CA THR A 119 5.11 -8.62 0.97
C THR A 119 4.54 -8.99 -0.40
N CYS A 120 3.21 -8.91 -0.54
CA CYS A 120 2.49 -9.21 -1.77
C CYS A 120 1.96 -7.96 -2.48
N HIS A 121 1.59 -6.91 -1.74
CA HIS A 121 0.93 -5.72 -2.30
C HIS A 121 1.81 -4.48 -2.36
N LYS A 122 1.73 -3.76 -3.47
CA LYS A 122 2.25 -2.41 -3.68
C LYS A 122 1.14 -1.38 -3.43
N VAL A 123 1.10 -0.84 -2.21
CA VAL A 123 -0.05 -0.08 -1.68
C VAL A 123 -0.34 1.26 -2.36
N HIS A 124 0.56 1.86 -3.13
CA HIS A 124 0.25 3.09 -3.88
C HIS A 124 -0.25 2.79 -5.29
N GLY A 125 0.28 1.75 -5.93
CA GLY A 125 -0.20 1.28 -7.22
C GLY A 125 0.77 0.34 -7.92
N SER A 126 0.23 -0.50 -8.79
CA SER A 126 0.94 -1.50 -9.59
C SER A 126 0.37 -1.62 -10.99
N ILE A 127 1.18 -2.14 -11.90
CA ILE A 127 0.72 -2.62 -13.20
C ILE A 127 0.05 -4.00 -13.11
N HIS A 128 0.22 -4.71 -12.00
CA HIS A 128 -0.38 -6.00 -11.75
C HIS A 128 -1.72 -5.85 -11.04
N GLU A 129 -2.70 -6.67 -11.44
CA GLU A 129 -4.01 -6.72 -10.79
C GLU A 129 -3.88 -6.90 -9.28
N LYS A 130 -4.89 -6.44 -8.54
CA LYS A 130 -4.91 -6.46 -7.06
C LYS A 130 -3.71 -5.74 -6.43
N MET A 131 -3.07 -4.83 -7.17
CA MET A 131 -1.88 -4.10 -6.73
C MET A 131 -0.72 -5.02 -6.31
N LEU A 132 -0.52 -6.15 -6.98
CA LEU A 132 0.54 -7.09 -6.58
C LEU A 132 1.94 -6.56 -6.93
N VAL A 133 2.96 -6.95 -6.15
CA VAL A 133 4.38 -6.62 -6.42
C VAL A 133 4.95 -7.43 -7.59
N SER A 134 4.29 -8.51 -7.99
CA SER A 134 4.61 -9.32 -9.17
C SER A 134 3.36 -9.98 -9.72
N ARG A 135 3.45 -10.53 -10.94
CA ARG A 135 2.36 -11.30 -11.53
C ARG A 135 2.24 -12.66 -10.82
N ASP A 136 1.00 -13.11 -10.64
CA ASP A 136 0.56 -14.37 -10.03
C ASP A 136 1.65 -15.44 -9.78
N SER A 137 2.07 -16.23 -10.79
CA SER A 137 3.08 -17.28 -10.58
C SER A 137 4.39 -16.79 -9.96
N ASN A 138 4.90 -15.65 -10.44
CA ASN A 138 6.18 -15.11 -9.99
C ASN A 138 6.09 -14.56 -8.56
N LEU A 139 4.88 -14.31 -8.05
CA LEU A 139 4.67 -13.94 -6.66
C LEU A 139 4.69 -15.18 -5.77
N CYS A 140 3.82 -16.16 -6.06
CA CYS A 140 3.69 -17.38 -5.26
C CYS A 140 4.99 -18.16 -5.20
N LEU A 141 5.68 -18.29 -6.35
CA LEU A 141 6.96 -18.98 -6.46
C LEU A 141 8.14 -18.22 -5.83
N ARG A 142 7.94 -17.11 -5.12
CA ARG A 142 9.00 -16.54 -4.27
C ARG A 142 9.21 -17.35 -3.00
N CYS A 143 8.12 -17.89 -2.46
CA CYS A 143 8.14 -18.71 -1.24
C CYS A 143 7.83 -20.17 -1.56
N HIS A 144 6.93 -20.45 -2.50
CA HIS A 144 6.58 -21.81 -2.95
C HIS A 144 7.55 -22.33 -4.02
N THR A 145 8.85 -22.08 -3.85
CA THR A 145 9.89 -22.62 -4.74
C THR A 145 10.07 -24.12 -4.51
N GLN A 146 10.24 -24.87 -5.60
CA GLN A 146 10.66 -26.28 -5.53
C GLN A 146 11.67 -26.60 -6.61
N THR A 147 12.64 -27.45 -6.28
CA THR A 147 13.64 -27.93 -7.23
C THR A 147 13.05 -28.82 -8.33
N ASN A 148 11.92 -29.48 -8.06
CA ASN A 148 11.28 -30.44 -8.97
C ASN A 148 10.00 -29.87 -9.63
N PHE A 149 10.04 -28.61 -10.05
CA PHE A 149 8.94 -27.96 -10.78
C PHE A 149 8.51 -28.81 -12.01
N PRO A 150 7.20 -29.01 -12.28
CA PRO A 150 6.03 -28.32 -11.72
C PRO A 150 5.42 -28.98 -10.48
N THR A 151 6.18 -29.74 -9.71
CA THR A 151 5.73 -30.17 -8.38
C THR A 151 5.78 -28.98 -7.43
N ILE A 152 4.69 -28.73 -6.70
CA ILE A 152 4.56 -27.70 -5.67
C ILE A 152 3.84 -28.35 -4.47
N GLY A 153 4.38 -28.17 -3.27
CA GLY A 153 4.02 -28.98 -2.11
C GLY A 153 4.33 -30.46 -2.34
N SER A 154 3.32 -31.32 -2.15
CA SER A 154 3.38 -32.77 -2.37
C SER A 154 2.67 -33.20 -3.66
N ARG A 155 2.30 -32.26 -4.54
CA ARG A 155 1.47 -32.54 -5.73
C ARG A 155 2.10 -32.00 -7.01
N SER A 156 2.01 -32.78 -8.09
CA SER A 156 2.35 -32.29 -9.43
C SER A 156 1.28 -31.31 -9.90
N HIS A 157 1.69 -30.12 -10.32
CA HIS A 157 0.82 -29.11 -10.92
C HIS A 157 0.91 -29.11 -12.45
N SER A 158 1.48 -30.16 -13.05
CA SER A 158 1.67 -30.25 -14.50
C SER A 158 0.35 -30.03 -15.25
N THR A 159 -0.74 -30.67 -14.83
CA THR A 159 -2.08 -30.47 -15.40
C THR A 159 -2.73 -29.15 -14.99
N SER A 160 -2.61 -28.77 -13.71
CA SER A 160 -3.23 -27.56 -13.17
C SER A 160 -2.67 -26.27 -13.81
N LEU A 161 -1.35 -26.23 -14.06
CA LEU A 161 -0.71 -25.06 -14.68
C LEU A 161 -1.13 -24.85 -16.14
N TYR A 162 -1.63 -25.88 -16.83
CA TYR A 162 -2.25 -25.68 -18.15
C TYR A 162 -3.59 -24.94 -18.06
N GLN A 163 -4.30 -25.03 -16.92
CA GLN A 163 -5.60 -24.38 -16.72
C GLN A 163 -5.47 -22.92 -16.24
N GLY A 164 -4.29 -22.55 -15.73
CA GLY A 164 -3.98 -21.21 -15.27
C GLY A 164 -2.97 -21.23 -14.14
N THR A 165 -2.64 -20.04 -13.64
CA THR A 165 -1.66 -19.90 -12.56
C THR A 165 -2.36 -19.75 -11.21
N CYS A 166 -1.90 -20.49 -10.21
CA CYS A 166 -2.22 -20.36 -8.78
C CYS A 166 -3.63 -19.81 -8.48
N PHE A 167 -3.75 -18.53 -8.11
CA PHE A 167 -5.05 -17.92 -7.77
C PHE A 167 -5.85 -17.50 -9.00
N SER A 168 -5.19 -17.06 -10.09
CA SER A 168 -5.88 -16.63 -11.31
C SER A 168 -6.58 -17.78 -12.02
N ALA A 169 -6.15 -19.02 -11.80
CA ALA A 169 -6.81 -20.24 -12.25
C ALA A 169 -8.09 -20.56 -11.47
N GLY A 170 -8.31 -19.91 -10.33
CA GLY A 170 -9.42 -20.22 -9.43
C GLY A 170 -9.18 -21.43 -8.52
N CYS A 171 -7.97 -22.00 -8.49
CA CYS A 171 -7.65 -23.12 -7.60
C CYS A 171 -7.26 -22.65 -6.21
N HIS A 172 -6.47 -21.57 -6.12
CA HIS A 172 -5.93 -21.04 -4.87
C HIS A 172 -6.57 -19.68 -4.53
N THR A 173 -7.88 -19.67 -4.29
CA THR A 173 -8.64 -18.40 -4.15
C THR A 173 -8.62 -17.83 -2.74
N GLY A 174 -8.19 -18.61 -1.75
CA GLY A 174 -8.12 -18.22 -0.34
C GLY A 174 -6.74 -17.72 0.06
N VAL A 175 -6.05 -16.93 -0.79
CA VAL A 175 -4.64 -16.54 -0.60
C VAL A 175 -4.32 -15.77 0.69
N HIS A 176 -5.33 -15.19 1.35
CA HIS A 176 -5.17 -14.57 2.67
C HIS A 176 -5.55 -15.52 3.82
N GLY A 177 -6.09 -16.69 3.50
CA GLY A 177 -6.55 -17.69 4.46
C GLY A 177 -7.91 -18.26 4.06
N SER A 178 -8.22 -19.41 4.63
CA SER A 178 -9.44 -20.17 4.34
C SER A 178 -10.08 -20.67 5.63
N ASN A 179 -11.41 -20.71 5.65
CA ASN A 179 -12.22 -21.26 6.74
C ASN A 179 -12.89 -22.59 6.36
N PHE A 180 -12.66 -23.08 5.15
CA PHE A 180 -13.39 -24.22 4.59
C PHE A 180 -12.49 -25.28 3.95
N ASP A 181 -11.30 -24.91 3.46
CA ASP A 181 -10.31 -25.85 2.93
C ASP A 181 -8.88 -25.30 3.08
N GLU A 182 -8.01 -26.09 3.71
CA GLU A 182 -6.58 -25.83 3.90
C GLU A 182 -5.83 -25.57 2.59
N HIS A 183 -6.19 -26.24 1.49
CA HIS A 183 -5.49 -26.15 0.21
C HIS A 183 -5.54 -24.75 -0.41
N LEU A 184 -6.63 -24.01 -0.16
CA LEU A 184 -6.90 -22.73 -0.81
C LEU A 184 -6.00 -21.60 -0.33
N ARG A 185 -5.32 -21.79 0.80
CA ARG A 185 -4.43 -20.80 1.41
C ARG A 185 -3.05 -20.75 0.77
N TYR A 186 -2.70 -21.73 -0.06
CA TYR A 186 -1.40 -21.80 -0.75
C TYR A 186 -1.43 -21.04 -2.07
#